data_AF-A0A9W4WAX8-F1
#
_entry.id   AF-A0A9W4WAX8-F1
#
_cell.length_a   1.000
_cell.length_b   1.000
_cell.length_c   1.000
_cell.angle_alpha   90.00
_cell.angle_beta   90.00
_cell.angle_gamma   90.00
#
_symmetry.space_group_name_H-M   'P 1'
#
loop_
_entity.id
_entity.type
_entity.pdbx_description
1 polymer ?
#
loop_
_entity_poly.entity_id
_entity_poly.type
_entity_poly.pdbx_seq_one_letter_code
_entity_poly.pdbx_strand_id
1 'polypeptide(L)'
;MTDEERQKLRSNAFASLEKTIEDRQLLAQATERIDELEDVSKRQWDDPYSRNKALRQSFRVGRKEREKEAAVGEALKDKMSLGIDLVPGTEEDAQRAALVDFAPDDDVTRVGKALAKPLFRSAGSSRKAQAEAPKGTPKAELLASKRRHHIVSEIVGNTRMSQDPFLLDARTERTPPRIPGLKRKRDVKAEDPKTIEDGPKLLPSKALVGYDSDSG
;
A
#
# COMPACT_ATOMS: atom_id res chain seq x y z
N MET A 1 19.06 55.55 33.20
CA MET A 1 18.85 54.11 33.46
C MET A 1 17.57 54.00 34.26
N THR A 2 16.47 53.74 33.56
CA THR A 2 15.17 53.47 34.18
C THR A 2 15.14 52.02 34.66
N ASP A 3 14.30 51.71 35.65
CA ASP A 3 14.28 50.35 36.24
C ASP A 3 13.79 49.28 35.25
N GLU A 4 12.99 49.66 34.25
CA GLU A 4 12.54 48.79 33.16
C GLU A 4 13.69 48.33 32.26
N GLU A 5 14.64 49.21 31.95
CA GLU A 5 15.83 48.88 31.16
C GLU A 5 16.72 47.87 31.89
N ARG A 6 16.85 48.01 33.22
CA ARG A 6 17.59 47.05 34.07
C ARG A 6 16.92 45.69 34.13
N GLN A 7 15.59 45.63 34.21
CA GLN A 7 14.86 44.36 34.21
C GLN A 7 14.98 43.63 32.86
N LYS A 8 14.88 44.35 31.74
CA LYS A 8 15.09 43.78 30.40
C LYS A 8 16.49 43.22 30.22
N LEU A 9 17.53 43.95 30.66
CA LEU A 9 18.91 43.47 30.63
C LEU A 9 19.10 42.22 31.51
N ARG A 10 18.49 42.17 32.70
CA ARG A 10 18.50 40.98 33.57
C ARG A 10 17.81 39.80 32.89
N SER A 11 16.61 39.98 32.33
CA SER A 11 15.88 38.90 31.66
C SER A 11 16.65 38.31 30.48
N ASN A 12 17.33 39.15 29.68
CA ASN A 12 18.18 38.68 28.58
C ASN A 12 19.42 37.93 29.09
N ALA A 13 20.03 38.41 30.18
CA ALA A 13 21.16 37.73 30.80
C ALA A 13 20.77 36.36 31.39
N PHE A 14 19.60 36.26 32.03
CA PHE A 14 19.06 35.00 32.53
C PHE A 14 18.68 34.04 31.40
N ALA A 15 18.05 34.51 30.32
CA ALA A 15 17.73 33.67 29.16
C ALA A 15 18.99 33.07 28.50
N SER A 16 20.07 33.85 28.39
CA SER A 16 21.35 33.33 27.92
C SER A 16 21.93 32.27 28.88
N LEU A 17 21.77 32.46 30.18
CA LEU A 17 22.29 31.55 31.19
C LEU A 17 21.47 30.25 31.27
N GLU A 18 20.14 30.34 31.22
CA GLU A 18 19.22 29.21 31.14
C GLU A 18 19.52 28.33 29.92
N LYS A 19 19.70 28.94 28.74
CA LYS A 19 20.13 28.20 27.54
C LYS A 19 21.43 27.42 27.77
N THR A 20 22.43 28.04 28.40
CA THR A 20 23.69 27.32 28.70
C THR A 20 23.53 26.22 29.73
N ILE A 21 22.55 26.31 30.64
CA ILE A 21 22.24 25.25 31.59
C ILE A 21 21.52 24.11 30.88
N GLU A 22 20.53 24.41 30.05
CA GLU A 22 19.81 23.43 29.23
C GLU A 22 20.79 22.67 28.31
N ASP A 23 21.69 23.38 27.63
CA ASP A 23 22.70 22.77 26.77
C ASP A 23 23.62 21.82 27.56
N ARG A 24 23.96 22.15 28.82
CA ARG A 24 24.75 21.27 29.70
C ARG A 24 23.96 20.04 30.15
N GLN A 25 22.67 20.19 30.44
CA GLN A 25 21.80 19.07 30.79
C GLN A 25 21.60 18.12 29.61
N LEU A 26 21.39 18.67 28.41
CA LEU A 26 21.31 17.90 27.17
C LEU A 26 22.62 17.18 26.88
N LEU A 27 23.77 17.84 27.10
CA LEU A 27 25.08 17.20 26.98
C LEU A 27 25.20 16.02 27.95
N ALA A 28 24.85 16.19 29.22
CA ALA A 28 24.92 15.12 30.22
C ALA A 28 24.02 13.93 29.85
N GLN A 29 22.78 14.19 29.42
CA GLN A 29 21.86 13.13 28.96
C GLN A 29 22.39 12.43 27.70
N ALA A 30 22.97 13.19 26.77
CA ALA A 30 23.57 12.61 25.57
C ALA A 30 24.78 11.73 25.90
N THR A 31 25.63 12.14 26.86
CA THR A 31 26.76 11.33 27.31
C THR A 31 26.30 10.04 27.98
N GLU A 32 25.33 10.11 28.89
CA GLU A 32 24.74 8.92 29.52
C GLU A 32 24.16 7.97 28.46
N ARG A 33 23.46 8.51 27.46
CA ARG A 33 22.89 7.71 26.38
C ARG A 33 23.97 7.05 25.52
N ILE A 34 25.09 7.73 25.27
CA ILE A 34 26.22 7.16 24.53
C ILE A 34 26.84 6.02 25.33
N ASP A 35 27.06 6.20 26.63
CA ASP A 35 27.64 5.17 27.51
C ASP A 35 26.74 3.92 27.56
N GLU A 36 25.42 4.09 27.68
CA GLU A 36 24.47 2.97 27.59
C GLU A 36 24.57 2.20 26.27
N LEU A 37 24.67 2.92 25.15
CA LEU A 37 24.79 2.31 23.82
C LEU A 37 26.13 1.58 23.67
N GLU A 38 27.22 2.15 24.21
CA GLU A 38 28.53 1.53 24.23
C GLU A 38 28.53 0.25 25.06
N ASP A 39 27.91 0.26 26.24
CA ASP A 39 27.77 -0.91 27.10
C ASP A 39 26.95 -2.02 26.43
N VAL A 40 25.84 -1.67 25.78
CA VAL A 40 25.06 -2.63 24.98
C VAL A 40 25.89 -3.18 23.83
N SER A 41 26.66 -2.33 23.14
CA SER A 41 27.55 -2.75 22.06
C SER A 41 28.59 -3.74 22.56
N LYS A 42 29.31 -3.41 23.65
CA LYS A 42 30.30 -4.30 24.30
C LYS A 42 29.68 -5.67 24.60
N ARG A 43 28.56 -5.70 25.32
CA ARG A 43 27.84 -6.95 25.64
C ARG A 43 27.44 -7.77 24.41
N GLN A 44 27.08 -7.11 23.31
CA GLN A 44 26.73 -7.79 22.06
C GLN A 44 27.94 -8.36 21.32
N TRP A 45 29.11 -7.74 21.48
CA TRP A 45 30.36 -8.10 20.82
C TRP A 45 31.32 -8.91 21.71
N ASP A 46 31.00 -9.13 22.99
CA ASP A 46 31.76 -9.99 23.91
C ASP A 46 31.88 -11.43 23.39
N ASP A 47 30.84 -11.95 22.72
CA ASP A 47 30.86 -13.24 22.03
C ASP A 47 30.38 -13.13 20.58
N PRO A 48 31.29 -12.79 19.64
CA PRO A 48 30.97 -12.71 18.22
C PRO A 48 30.55 -14.07 17.63
N TYR A 49 31.00 -15.18 18.22
CA TYR A 49 30.72 -16.51 17.69
C TYR A 49 29.26 -16.89 17.93
N SER A 50 28.72 -16.74 19.15
CA SER A 50 27.31 -17.02 19.41
C SER A 50 26.39 -16.09 18.61
N ARG A 51 26.75 -14.81 18.47
CA ARG A 51 25.99 -13.84 17.66
C ARG A 51 25.92 -14.26 16.19
N ASN A 52 27.07 -14.62 15.60
CA ASN A 52 27.14 -15.10 14.22
C ASN A 52 26.42 -16.46 14.05
N LYS A 53 26.49 -17.34 15.04
CA LYS A 53 25.76 -18.61 15.05
C LYS A 53 24.24 -18.37 15.03
N ALA A 54 23.73 -17.48 15.88
CA ALA A 54 22.31 -17.11 15.93
C ALA A 54 21.86 -16.47 14.60
N LEU A 55 22.67 -15.58 14.04
CA LEU A 55 22.42 -14.96 12.73
C LEU A 55 22.36 -16.02 11.62
N ARG A 56 23.31 -16.96 11.57
CA ARG A 56 23.28 -18.05 10.58
C ARG A 56 22.05 -18.94 10.78
N GLN A 57 21.62 -19.16 12.02
CA GLN A 57 20.41 -19.92 12.31
C GLN A 57 19.16 -19.22 11.78
N SER A 58 18.98 -17.91 12.01
CA SER A 58 17.82 -17.17 11.49
C SER A 58 17.79 -17.16 9.95
N PHE A 59 18.94 -16.96 9.30
CA PHE A 59 19.03 -17.06 7.84
C PHE A 59 18.72 -18.46 7.31
N ARG A 60 19.11 -19.52 8.01
CA ARG A 60 18.78 -20.91 7.63
C ARG A 60 17.29 -21.18 7.76
N VAL A 61 16.65 -20.69 8.81
CA VAL A 61 15.19 -20.82 9.00
C VAL A 61 14.45 -20.08 7.88
N GLY A 62 14.75 -18.80 7.67
CA GLY A 62 14.10 -18.01 6.61
C GLY A 62 14.39 -18.53 5.20
N ARG A 63 15.57 -19.14 4.96
CA ARG A 63 15.84 -19.83 3.68
C ARG A 63 14.93 -21.04 3.50
N LYS A 64 14.80 -21.89 4.50
CA LYS A 64 13.93 -23.08 4.44
C LYS A 64 12.47 -22.70 4.23
N GLU A 65 11.99 -21.63 4.84
CA GLU A 65 10.63 -21.11 4.64
C GLU A 65 10.42 -20.70 3.19
N ARG A 66 11.31 -19.86 2.63
CA ARG A 66 11.26 -19.46 1.21
C ARG A 66 11.38 -20.65 0.25
N GLU A 67 12.23 -21.63 0.54
CA GLU A 67 12.34 -22.86 -0.25
C GLU A 67 11.04 -23.68 -0.22
N LYS A 68 10.38 -23.79 0.93
CA LYS A 68 9.07 -24.46 1.05
C LYS A 68 7.99 -23.72 0.28
N GLU A 69 7.90 -22.40 0.42
CA GLU A 69 6.93 -21.57 -0.31
C GLU A 69 7.15 -21.66 -1.81
N ALA A 70 8.40 -21.59 -2.27
CA ALA A 70 8.76 -21.79 -3.68
C ALA A 70 8.36 -23.18 -4.18
N ALA A 71 8.62 -24.24 -3.40
CA ALA A 71 8.21 -25.60 -3.76
C ALA A 71 6.69 -25.76 -3.87
N VAL A 72 5.92 -25.12 -2.97
CA VAL A 72 4.45 -25.08 -3.04
C VAL A 72 3.99 -24.31 -4.28
N GLY A 73 4.63 -23.18 -4.59
CA GLY A 73 4.36 -22.38 -5.77
C GLY A 73 4.61 -23.13 -7.09
N GLU A 74 5.76 -23.79 -7.22
CA GLU A 74 6.09 -24.63 -8.39
C GLU A 74 5.12 -25.82 -8.52
N ALA A 75 4.79 -26.49 -7.40
CA ALA A 75 3.81 -27.57 -7.43
C ALA A 75 2.41 -27.09 -7.88
N LEU A 76 1.99 -25.89 -7.48
CA LEU A 76 0.74 -25.28 -7.93
C LEU A 76 0.81 -24.89 -9.41
N LYS A 77 1.94 -24.33 -9.85
CA LYS A 77 2.22 -23.97 -11.24
C LYS A 77 2.11 -25.18 -12.16
N ASP A 78 2.73 -26.30 -11.77
CA ASP A 78 2.69 -27.56 -12.53
C ASP A 78 1.27 -28.14 -12.58
N LYS A 79 0.59 -28.22 -11.42
CA LYS A 79 -0.80 -28.72 -11.33
C LYS A 79 -1.76 -27.95 -12.22
N MET A 80 -1.64 -26.63 -12.22
CA MET A 80 -2.49 -25.74 -13.02
C MET A 80 -1.92 -25.48 -14.43
N SER A 81 -0.77 -26.09 -14.76
CA SER A 81 -0.03 -25.88 -16.01
C SER A 81 0.13 -24.39 -16.35
N LEU A 82 0.42 -23.58 -15.35
CA LEU A 82 0.59 -22.14 -15.46
C LEU A 82 1.96 -21.82 -16.06
N GLY A 83 1.97 -21.18 -17.23
CA GLY A 83 3.21 -20.71 -17.87
C GLY A 83 3.67 -19.34 -17.36
N ILE A 84 3.51 -19.07 -16.07
CA ILE A 84 3.85 -17.80 -15.40
C ILE A 84 4.59 -18.09 -14.08
N ASP A 85 5.43 -17.16 -13.64
CA ASP A 85 6.12 -17.26 -12.36
C ASP A 85 5.23 -16.73 -11.23
N LEU A 86 5.05 -17.53 -10.19
CA LEU A 86 4.19 -17.18 -9.06
C LEU A 86 4.98 -16.34 -8.05
N VAL A 87 4.36 -15.24 -7.63
CA VAL A 87 4.86 -14.37 -6.56
C VAL A 87 4.31 -14.88 -5.22
N PRO A 88 5.04 -14.71 -4.09
CA PRO A 88 4.49 -14.99 -2.77
C PRO A 88 3.18 -14.24 -2.53
N GLY A 89 2.19 -14.91 -1.93
CA GLY A 89 0.90 -14.30 -1.62
C GLY A 89 1.03 -13.25 -0.50
N THR A 90 0.35 -12.12 -0.67
CA THR A 90 0.26 -11.08 0.36
C THR A 90 -1.02 -11.21 1.19
N GLU A 91 -1.07 -10.60 2.37
CA GLU A 91 -2.29 -10.58 3.18
C GLU A 91 -3.46 -9.90 2.47
N GLU A 92 -3.18 -8.86 1.67
CA GLU A 92 -4.18 -8.21 0.83
C GLU A 92 -4.76 -9.17 -0.22
N ASP A 93 -3.94 -10.05 -0.79
CA ASP A 93 -4.41 -11.08 -1.72
C ASP A 93 -5.38 -12.04 -1.02
N ALA A 94 -5.08 -12.43 0.21
CA ALA A 94 -5.97 -13.29 1.01
C ALA A 94 -7.31 -12.59 1.31
N GLN A 95 -7.28 -11.31 1.69
CA GLN A 95 -8.50 -10.52 1.92
C GLN A 95 -9.33 -10.39 0.63
N ARG A 96 -8.68 -10.10 -0.51
CA ARG A 96 -9.37 -10.05 -1.81
C ARG A 96 -9.96 -11.40 -2.18
N ALA A 97 -9.22 -12.49 -2.00
CA ALA A 97 -9.70 -13.85 -2.29
C ALA A 97 -10.89 -14.25 -1.42
N ALA A 98 -10.92 -13.84 -0.15
CA ALA A 98 -12.05 -14.07 0.75
C ALA A 98 -13.34 -13.34 0.31
N LEU A 99 -13.20 -12.25 -0.46
CA LEU A 99 -14.32 -11.50 -1.02
C LEU A 99 -14.74 -12.00 -2.41
N VAL A 100 -14.17 -13.11 -2.92
CA VAL A 100 -14.49 -13.66 -4.24
C VAL A 100 -15.21 -14.99 -4.10
N ASP A 101 -16.39 -15.08 -4.69
CA ASP A 101 -17.17 -16.30 -4.84
C ASP A 101 -16.99 -16.86 -6.25
N PHE A 102 -16.78 -18.18 -6.36
CA PHE A 102 -16.69 -18.91 -7.62
C PHE A 102 -18.00 -19.65 -7.90
N ALA A 103 -18.45 -19.71 -9.16
CA ALA A 103 -19.64 -20.49 -9.49
C ALA A 103 -19.33 -22.00 -9.40
N PRO A 104 -20.31 -22.82 -8.99
CA PRO A 104 -20.14 -24.28 -8.89
C PRO A 104 -19.92 -24.90 -10.27
N ASP A 105 -19.00 -25.87 -10.33
CA ASP A 105 -18.58 -26.56 -11.56
C ASP A 105 -19.64 -27.52 -12.13
N ASP A 106 -20.72 -27.78 -11.39
CA ASP A 106 -21.70 -28.82 -11.71
C ASP A 106 -22.58 -28.51 -12.94
N ASP A 107 -22.62 -27.24 -13.37
CA ASP A 107 -23.55 -26.79 -14.41
C ASP A 107 -22.81 -26.30 -15.67
N VAL A 108 -22.14 -27.25 -16.33
CA VAL A 108 -21.40 -27.05 -17.60
C VAL A 108 -22.31 -26.63 -18.77
N THR A 109 -23.61 -26.56 -18.55
CA THR A 109 -24.61 -26.13 -19.52
C THR A 109 -24.40 -24.65 -19.90
N ARG A 110 -24.82 -24.28 -21.13
CA ARG A 110 -24.77 -22.87 -21.57
C ARG A 110 -25.59 -21.95 -20.64
N VAL A 111 -26.59 -22.50 -19.97
CA VAL A 111 -27.42 -21.80 -18.99
C VAL A 111 -26.63 -21.52 -17.72
N GLY A 112 -25.96 -22.52 -17.13
CA GLY A 112 -25.09 -22.34 -15.96
C GLY A 112 -24.00 -21.29 -16.20
N LYS A 113 -23.34 -21.34 -17.38
CA LYS A 113 -22.35 -20.31 -17.79
C LYS A 113 -22.93 -18.91 -18.00
N ALA A 114 -24.20 -18.80 -18.40
CA ALA A 114 -24.86 -17.50 -18.54
C ALA A 114 -25.24 -16.93 -17.17
N LEU A 115 -25.68 -17.80 -16.26
CA LEU A 115 -25.95 -17.43 -14.87
C LEU A 115 -24.66 -17.00 -14.18
N ALA A 116 -23.55 -17.74 -14.32
CA ALA A 116 -22.23 -17.46 -13.72
C ALA A 116 -21.71 -16.03 -13.98
N LYS A 117 -22.02 -15.47 -15.15
CA LYS A 117 -21.58 -14.13 -15.54
C LYS A 117 -22.27 -13.03 -14.72
N PRO A 118 -21.57 -11.94 -14.37
CA PRO A 118 -22.21 -10.80 -13.69
C PRO A 118 -23.30 -10.19 -14.58
N LEU A 119 -24.50 -10.00 -14.02
CA LEU A 119 -25.65 -9.39 -14.72
C LEU A 119 -25.37 -7.95 -15.17
N PHE A 120 -24.56 -7.23 -14.39
CA PHE A 120 -24.15 -5.86 -14.69
C PHE A 120 -22.69 -5.84 -15.11
N ARG A 121 -22.45 -5.37 -16.33
CA ARG A 121 -21.10 -5.10 -16.81
C ARG A 121 -20.54 -3.91 -16.04
N SER A 122 -19.50 -4.14 -15.23
CA SER A 122 -18.75 -3.04 -14.61
C SER A 122 -18.31 -2.05 -15.69
N ALA A 123 -18.58 -0.77 -15.48
CA ALA A 123 -18.40 0.30 -16.47
C ALA A 123 -16.95 0.50 -16.95
N GLY A 124 -15.97 -0.16 -16.32
CA GLY A 124 -14.57 -0.19 -16.75
C GLY A 124 -14.19 -1.34 -17.69
N SER A 125 -15.05 -2.36 -17.85
CA SER A 125 -14.78 -3.52 -18.73
C SER A 125 -15.22 -3.24 -20.16
N SER A 126 -14.74 -2.14 -20.76
CA SER A 126 -14.82 -1.97 -22.21
C SER A 126 -13.91 -3.03 -22.85
N ARG A 127 -14.47 -3.89 -23.71
CA ARG A 127 -13.72 -4.87 -24.50
C ARG A 127 -12.67 -4.09 -25.30
N LYS A 128 -11.43 -4.03 -24.81
CA LYS A 128 -10.30 -3.63 -25.66
C LYS A 128 -10.30 -4.67 -26.79
N ALA A 129 -10.54 -4.19 -28.01
CA ALA A 129 -10.46 -5.01 -29.21
C ALA A 129 -9.13 -5.77 -29.18
N GLN A 130 -9.19 -7.06 -29.54
CA GLN A 130 -8.03 -7.95 -29.57
C GLN A 130 -6.87 -7.25 -30.29
N ALA A 131 -5.82 -6.89 -29.55
CA ALA A 131 -4.58 -6.44 -30.16
C ALA A 131 -4.02 -7.66 -30.90
N GLU A 132 -4.04 -7.63 -32.23
CA GLU A 132 -3.39 -8.67 -33.02
C GLU A 132 -1.91 -8.71 -32.66
N ALA A 133 -1.40 -9.91 -32.42
CA ALA A 133 0.00 -10.10 -32.09
C ALA A 133 0.88 -9.52 -33.21
N PRO A 134 2.01 -8.86 -32.87
CA PRO A 134 2.88 -8.27 -33.86
C PRO A 134 3.34 -9.33 -34.88
N LYS A 135 3.44 -8.93 -36.16
CA LYS A 135 3.95 -9.79 -37.23
C LYS A 135 5.35 -10.29 -36.85
N GLY A 136 5.54 -11.62 -36.90
CA GLY A 136 6.82 -12.27 -36.59
C GLY A 136 6.86 -13.03 -35.25
N THR A 137 5.77 -13.06 -34.48
CA THR A 137 5.73 -13.89 -33.26
C THR A 137 5.78 -15.39 -33.61
N PRO A 138 6.61 -16.19 -32.92
CA PRO A 138 6.68 -17.63 -33.13
C PRO A 138 5.33 -18.29 -32.80
N LYS A 139 4.98 -19.33 -33.56
CA LYS A 139 3.70 -20.06 -33.42
C LYS A 139 3.46 -20.57 -31.99
N ALA A 140 4.53 -20.93 -31.28
CA ALA A 140 4.48 -21.35 -29.88
C ALA A 140 3.99 -20.23 -28.94
N GLU A 141 4.46 -19.00 -29.14
CA GLU A 141 4.07 -17.84 -28.34
C GLU A 141 2.62 -17.42 -28.61
N LEU A 142 2.17 -17.52 -29.87
CA LEU A 142 0.76 -17.32 -30.22
C LEU A 142 -0.15 -18.32 -29.51
N LEU A 143 0.24 -19.59 -29.47
CA LEU A 143 -0.51 -20.63 -28.74
C LEU A 143 -0.52 -20.37 -27.23
N ALA A 144 0.62 -19.99 -26.64
CA ALA A 144 0.70 -19.63 -25.23
C ALA A 144 -0.20 -18.42 -24.91
N SER A 145 -0.20 -17.40 -25.76
CA SER A 145 -1.05 -16.21 -25.60
C SER A 145 -2.53 -16.56 -25.68
N LYS A 146 -2.93 -17.41 -26.63
CA LYS A 146 -4.32 -17.91 -26.72
C LYS A 146 -4.74 -18.68 -25.46
N ARG A 147 -3.86 -19.54 -24.93
CA ARG A 147 -4.11 -20.27 -23.66
C ARG A 147 -4.28 -19.30 -22.49
N ARG A 148 -3.40 -18.29 -22.37
CA ARG A 148 -3.51 -17.26 -21.33
C ARG A 148 -4.84 -16.49 -21.44
N HIS A 149 -5.23 -16.06 -22.63
CA HIS A 149 -6.49 -15.36 -22.84
C HIS A 149 -7.70 -16.21 -22.48
N HIS A 150 -7.67 -17.50 -22.81
CA HIS A 150 -8.73 -18.43 -22.45
C HIS A 150 -8.88 -18.52 -20.93
N ILE A 151 -7.79 -18.76 -20.21
CA ILE A 151 -7.79 -18.81 -18.73
C ILE A 151 -8.31 -17.51 -18.13
N VAL A 152 -7.82 -16.35 -18.60
CA VAL A 152 -8.29 -15.05 -18.10
C VAL A 152 -9.80 -14.88 -18.34
N SER A 153 -10.31 -15.32 -19.50
CA SER A 153 -11.74 -15.23 -19.80
C SER A 153 -12.60 -16.13 -18.92
N GLU A 154 -12.08 -17.30 -18.54
CA GLU A 154 -12.77 -18.23 -17.65
C GLU A 154 -12.77 -17.73 -16.21
N ILE A 155 -11.62 -17.25 -15.72
CA ILE A 155 -11.51 -16.64 -14.40
C ILE A 155 -12.47 -15.47 -14.29
N VAL A 156 -12.39 -14.48 -15.20
CA VAL A 156 -13.27 -13.30 -15.15
C VAL A 156 -14.75 -13.66 -15.32
N GLY A 157 -15.06 -14.72 -16.06
CA GLY A 157 -16.42 -15.20 -16.25
C GLY A 157 -17.00 -15.95 -15.06
N ASN A 158 -16.15 -16.64 -14.29
CA ASN A 158 -16.54 -17.48 -13.16
C ASN A 158 -16.42 -16.78 -11.79
N THR A 159 -15.59 -15.73 -11.69
CA THR A 159 -15.39 -14.97 -10.45
C THR A 159 -16.49 -13.92 -10.24
N ARG A 160 -17.07 -13.89 -9.05
CA ARG A 160 -17.97 -12.83 -8.60
C ARG A 160 -17.46 -12.23 -7.30
N MET A 161 -17.57 -10.90 -7.15
CA MET A 161 -17.31 -10.28 -5.86
C MET A 161 -18.49 -10.58 -4.93
N SER A 162 -18.21 -11.06 -3.72
CA SER A 162 -19.16 -11.24 -2.62
C SER A 162 -19.50 -9.86 -2.02
N GLN A 163 -20.16 -9.02 -2.82
CA GLN A 163 -20.71 -7.75 -2.38
C GLN A 163 -22.22 -7.89 -2.30
N ASP A 164 -22.78 -7.59 -1.14
CA ASP A 164 -24.23 -7.54 -0.96
C ASP A 164 -24.80 -6.39 -1.81
N PRO A 165 -25.64 -6.69 -2.82
CA PRO A 165 -26.18 -5.70 -3.74
C PRO A 165 -27.12 -4.69 -3.06
N PHE A 166 -27.59 -4.96 -1.84
CA PHE A 166 -28.49 -4.09 -1.07
C PHE A 166 -27.76 -3.23 -0.04
N LEU A 167 -26.48 -3.54 0.21
CA LEU A 167 -25.60 -2.83 1.13
C LEU A 167 -24.77 -1.74 0.42
N LEU A 168 -25.07 -1.44 -0.85
CA LEU A 168 -24.56 -0.24 -1.53
C LEU A 168 -24.97 0.98 -0.71
N ASP A 169 -24.01 1.56 0.03
CA ASP A 169 -24.20 2.74 0.86
C ASP A 169 -25.10 3.75 0.16
N ALA A 170 -26.30 3.90 0.72
CA ALA A 170 -27.25 4.93 0.37
C ALA A 170 -26.66 6.28 0.78
N ARG A 171 -25.66 6.80 0.03
CA ARG A 171 -25.13 8.18 0.05
C ARG A 171 -23.83 8.42 -0.75
N THR A 172 -23.46 7.59 -1.72
CA THR A 172 -22.70 8.19 -2.83
C THR A 172 -23.72 8.96 -3.66
N GLU A 173 -23.79 10.28 -3.45
CA GLU A 173 -24.45 11.25 -4.33
C GLU A 173 -23.86 11.05 -5.74
N ARG A 174 -24.35 10.04 -6.47
CA ARG A 174 -24.09 9.85 -7.88
C ARG A 174 -24.77 11.02 -8.56
N THR A 175 -24.05 12.12 -8.71
CA THR A 175 -24.44 13.19 -9.63
C THR A 175 -24.68 12.50 -10.98
N PRO A 176 -25.92 12.51 -11.52
CA PRO A 176 -26.21 11.79 -12.74
C PRO A 176 -25.31 12.34 -13.87
N PRO A 177 -24.80 11.49 -14.77
CA PRO A 177 -23.95 11.94 -15.86
C PRO A 177 -24.66 13.02 -16.66
N ARG A 178 -24.08 14.22 -16.70
CA ARG A 178 -24.63 15.37 -17.40
C ARG A 178 -24.60 15.09 -18.89
N ILE A 179 -25.76 14.74 -19.47
CA ILE A 179 -25.92 14.56 -20.92
C ILE A 179 -25.64 15.93 -21.58
N PRO A 180 -24.61 16.08 -22.42
CA PRO A 180 -24.37 17.32 -23.15
C PRO A 180 -25.59 17.66 -24.03
N GLY A 181 -26.14 18.87 -23.87
CA GLY A 181 -27.27 19.37 -24.67
C GLY A 181 -28.61 19.49 -23.93
N LEU A 182 -28.78 18.93 -22.73
CA LEU A 182 -30.03 19.04 -21.96
C LEU A 182 -29.96 20.16 -20.91
N LYS A 183 -30.54 21.34 -21.21
CA LYS A 183 -30.67 22.44 -20.24
C LYS A 183 -31.84 22.17 -19.28
N ARG A 184 -31.56 21.84 -18.02
CA ARG A 184 -32.58 21.79 -16.95
C ARG A 184 -32.61 23.14 -16.22
N LYS A 185 -33.82 23.64 -15.95
CA LYS A 185 -34.09 24.86 -15.18
C LYS A 185 -33.72 24.60 -13.72
N ARG A 186 -32.87 25.46 -13.15
CA ARG A 186 -32.48 25.44 -11.73
C ARG A 186 -33.56 26.18 -10.94
N ASP A 187 -34.18 25.52 -9.96
CA ASP A 187 -34.92 26.23 -8.92
C ASP A 187 -33.94 26.59 -7.80
N VAL A 188 -33.85 27.88 -7.51
CA VAL A 188 -33.00 28.45 -6.45
C VAL A 188 -33.88 28.68 -5.23
N LYS A 189 -33.61 27.95 -4.15
CA LYS A 189 -33.87 28.42 -2.78
C LYS A 189 -33.09 27.56 -1.78
N ALA A 190 -32.06 28.15 -1.20
CA ALA A 190 -31.49 27.73 0.07
C ALA A 190 -30.96 29.00 0.75
N GLU A 191 -31.57 29.34 1.89
CA GLU A 191 -31.15 30.44 2.75
C GLU A 191 -29.98 30.01 3.63
N ASP A 192 -29.12 30.97 3.95
CA ASP A 192 -27.95 30.81 4.81
C ASP A 192 -28.33 30.47 6.27
N PRO A 193 -27.43 29.82 7.01
CA PRO A 193 -26.92 30.54 8.18
C PRO A 193 -25.42 30.37 8.48
N LYS A 194 -24.80 31.53 8.71
CA LYS A 194 -23.83 31.92 9.76
C LYS A 194 -22.52 31.15 9.95
N THR A 195 -21.46 31.89 9.69
CA THR A 195 -20.06 31.81 10.14
C THR A 195 -19.90 31.53 11.64
N ILE A 196 -19.00 30.59 11.98
CA ILE A 196 -18.24 30.54 13.24
C ILE A 196 -16.78 30.28 12.86
N GLU A 197 -15.87 31.03 13.49
CA GLU A 197 -14.47 31.20 13.14
C GLU A 197 -13.51 30.13 13.71
N ASP A 198 -12.37 30.03 13.03
CA ASP A 198 -10.98 29.81 13.48
C ASP A 198 -10.53 28.53 14.21
N GLY A 199 -9.58 27.85 13.55
CA GLY A 199 -8.59 26.93 14.11
C GLY A 199 -7.35 26.85 13.19
N PRO A 200 -6.11 26.77 13.72
CA PRO A 200 -4.89 27.11 12.98
C PRO A 200 -4.46 26.02 12.00
N LYS A 201 -4.00 26.44 10.82
CA LYS A 201 -3.39 25.58 9.79
C LYS A 201 -1.96 25.24 10.17
N LEU A 202 -1.66 23.95 10.31
CA LEU A 202 -0.28 23.43 10.44
C LEU A 202 0.46 23.55 9.09
N LEU A 203 1.69 24.06 9.14
CA LEU A 203 2.58 24.22 7.98
C LEU A 203 3.16 22.86 7.54
N PRO A 204 3.41 22.64 6.24
CA PRO A 204 4.09 21.44 5.77
C PRO A 204 5.57 21.46 6.18
N SER A 205 6.01 20.39 6.86
CA SER A 205 7.42 20.15 7.19
C SER A 205 8.23 19.87 5.92
N LYS A 206 9.29 20.67 5.72
CA LYS A 206 10.23 20.51 4.62
C LYS A 206 11.28 19.48 5.02
N ALA A 207 11.12 18.24 4.58
CA ALA A 207 12.15 17.20 4.64
C ALA A 207 12.73 16.99 3.24
N LEU A 208 13.94 17.49 2.99
CA LEU A 208 14.76 17.03 1.88
C LEU A 208 16.23 17.26 2.23
N VAL A 209 16.82 16.29 2.91
CA VAL A 209 18.28 16.14 2.99
C VAL A 209 18.71 15.49 1.67
N GLY A 210 19.39 16.25 0.82
CA GLY A 210 20.05 15.72 -0.37
C GLY A 210 21.36 15.07 0.03
N TYR A 211 21.50 13.77 -0.22
CA TYR A 211 22.79 13.08 -0.13
C TYR A 211 23.51 13.31 -1.47
N ASP A 212 24.56 14.13 -1.47
CA ASP A 212 25.54 14.12 -2.54
C ASP A 212 26.40 12.86 -2.36
N SER A 213 26.15 11.85 -3.20
CA SER A 213 27.04 10.71 -3.37
C SER A 213 28.22 11.12 -4.25
N ASP A 214 29.32 11.51 -3.61
CA ASP A 214 30.64 11.51 -4.22
C ASP A 214 31.19 10.08 -4.18
N SER A 215 31.20 9.42 -5.34
CA SER A 215 31.82 8.11 -5.54
C SER A 215 33.22 8.30 -6.12
N GLY A 216 34.24 7.98 -5.32
CA GLY A 216 35.62 7.76 -5.77
C GLY A 216 35.82 6.40 -6.42
#